data_AF-A0A523P936-F1
#
_entry.id   AF-A0A523P936-F1
#
_cell.length_a   1.000
_cell.length_b   1.000
_cell.length_c   1.000
_cell.angle_alpha   90.00
_cell.angle_beta   90.00
_cell.angle_gamma   90.00
#
_symmetry.space_group_name_H-M   'P 1'
#
loop_
_entity.id
_entity.type
_entity.pdbx_description
1 polymer ?
#
loop_
_entity_poly.entity_id
_entity_poly.type
_entity_poly.pdbx_seq_one_letter_code
_entity_poly.pdbx_strand_id
1 'polypeptide(L)'
;MAPPAVLIETETEVVRADSTEEAQRIVELLQTLRPKILVTVPDSHLEFMEVWVQDRPTLYGFPRMASTDAEGLWAESHDRILISRDADNLERTLAHELVHAALGESWKTLPGSLEEGLCDHVSATLTPNGAARLRAGRLSSAALACGGLRMQLDITPRSQADGLLHVPWSARIVLSSEGPKASEAHLEVFSVEAGLSSSTLPSGAKRGYYGLSYLIVDRIVERFGLEALHDLCVAAAEDGFDHIPSSWLLLAAELDREQATWRKAAACAFDEVEVVELLHMFPDFVVDALVGYLMDLDTDDLEAAFEQLDADLRVIEGTASVRVTDYGFIREAVLARIGL
;
A
#
# COMPACT_ATOMS: atom_id res chain seq x y z
N MET A 1 29.99 0.33 9.85
CA MET A 1 29.04 -0.19 10.86
C MET A 1 29.39 -1.66 11.09
N ALA A 2 29.14 -2.24 12.26
CA ALA A 2 29.37 -3.68 12.55
C ALA A 2 28.02 -4.43 12.52
N PRO A 3 27.99 -5.76 12.25
CA PRO A 3 26.75 -6.54 12.32
C PRO A 3 26.12 -6.44 13.72
N PRO A 4 24.79 -6.62 13.84
CA PRO A 4 24.13 -6.60 15.15
C PRO A 4 24.73 -7.61 16.12
N ALA A 5 24.78 -7.25 17.40
CA ALA A 5 25.62 -7.93 18.39
C ALA A 5 25.06 -9.29 18.84
N VAL A 6 23.74 -9.44 18.85
CA VAL A 6 23.08 -10.68 19.26
C VAL A 6 22.83 -11.56 18.06
N LEU A 7 23.02 -12.87 18.25
CA LEU A 7 22.73 -13.91 17.28
C LEU A 7 21.91 -15.01 17.95
N ILE A 8 20.80 -15.38 17.32
CA ILE A 8 20.03 -16.59 17.61
C ILE A 8 20.06 -17.44 16.34
N GLU A 9 20.46 -18.70 16.48
CA GLU A 9 20.51 -19.69 15.40
C GLU A 9 19.46 -20.76 15.67
N THR A 10 18.65 -21.07 14.65
CA THR A 10 17.70 -22.18 14.63
C THR A 10 18.15 -23.21 13.60
N GLU A 11 17.37 -24.26 13.37
CA GLU A 11 17.68 -25.24 12.32
C GLU A 11 17.57 -24.66 10.91
N THR A 12 16.80 -23.59 10.72
CA THR A 12 16.42 -23.06 9.39
C THR A 12 16.79 -21.60 9.16
N GLU A 13 17.28 -20.89 10.19
CA GLU A 13 17.66 -19.48 10.05
C GLU A 13 18.66 -19.01 11.10
N VAL A 14 19.31 -17.88 10.79
CA VAL A 14 20.07 -17.08 11.74
C VAL A 14 19.47 -15.69 11.85
N VAL A 15 19.12 -15.27 13.06
CA VAL A 15 18.59 -13.94 13.34
C VAL A 15 19.63 -13.12 14.07
N ARG A 16 19.90 -11.91 13.58
CA ARG A 16 20.78 -10.91 14.20
C ARG A 16 20.02 -9.65 14.58
N ALA A 17 20.22 -9.19 15.81
CA ALA A 17 19.57 -8.00 16.37
C ALA A 17 20.45 -7.33 17.44
N ASP A 18 20.02 -6.17 17.96
CA ASP A 18 20.77 -5.47 19.02
C ASP A 18 20.45 -6.00 20.43
N SER A 19 19.34 -6.72 20.59
CA SER A 19 18.98 -7.40 21.83
C SER A 19 18.45 -8.82 21.61
N THR A 20 18.49 -9.63 22.66
CA THR A 20 17.94 -11.00 22.64
C THR A 20 16.44 -10.98 22.46
N GLU A 21 15.74 -10.03 23.06
CA GLU A 21 14.29 -9.87 22.92
C GLU A 21 13.88 -9.56 21.48
N GLU A 22 14.63 -8.69 20.81
CA GLU A 22 14.40 -8.33 19.41
C GLU A 22 14.65 -9.51 18.47
N ALA A 23 15.77 -10.23 18.65
CA ALA A 23 16.05 -11.44 17.88
C ALA A 23 14.99 -12.53 18.11
N GLN A 24 14.58 -12.76 19.35
CA GLN A 24 13.58 -13.76 19.69
C GLN A 24 12.22 -13.44 19.07
N ARG A 25 11.81 -12.16 19.07
CA ARG A 25 10.59 -11.71 18.40
C ARG A 25 10.60 -12.04 16.90
N ILE A 26 11.72 -11.83 16.21
CA ILE A 26 11.83 -12.18 14.78
C ILE A 26 11.76 -13.69 14.57
N VAL A 27 12.41 -14.49 15.42
CA VAL A 27 12.32 -15.97 15.35
C VAL A 27 10.86 -16.44 15.46
N GLU A 28 10.09 -15.88 16.39
CA GLU A 28 8.67 -16.21 16.56
C GLU A 28 7.81 -15.83 15.34
N LEU A 29 8.10 -14.68 14.74
CA LEU A 29 7.45 -14.26 13.49
C LEU A 29 7.81 -15.21 12.33
N LEU A 30 9.08 -15.59 12.19
CA LEU A 30 9.53 -16.54 11.16
C LEU A 30 8.84 -17.90 11.30
N GLN A 31 8.75 -18.44 12.51
CA GLN A 31 8.05 -19.70 12.80
C GLN A 31 6.57 -19.64 12.40
N THR A 32 5.96 -18.46 12.47
CA THR A 32 4.55 -18.25 12.11
C THR A 32 4.36 -18.01 10.60
N LEU A 33 5.21 -17.19 9.99
CA LEU A 33 5.06 -16.71 8.61
C LEU A 33 5.54 -17.72 7.58
N ARG A 34 6.70 -18.37 7.80
CA ARG A 34 7.28 -19.34 6.85
C ARG A 34 6.28 -20.40 6.38
N PRO A 35 5.62 -21.18 7.27
CA PRO A 35 4.70 -22.21 6.83
C PRO A 35 3.47 -21.65 6.09
N LYS A 36 3.01 -20.43 6.46
CA LYS A 36 1.90 -19.78 5.78
C LYS A 36 2.28 -19.37 4.36
N ILE A 37 3.47 -18.80 4.16
CA ILE A 37 3.99 -18.43 2.83
C ILE A 37 4.12 -19.67 1.96
N LEU A 38 4.73 -20.74 2.49
CA LEU A 38 4.93 -21.99 1.74
C LEU A 38 3.62 -22.67 1.30
N VAL A 39 2.53 -22.45 2.04
CA VAL A 39 1.20 -22.94 1.68
C VAL A 39 0.47 -21.98 0.72
N THR A 40 0.71 -20.69 0.85
CA THR A 40 -0.03 -19.65 0.10
C THR A 40 0.53 -19.44 -1.29
N VAL A 41 1.86 -19.44 -1.44
CA VAL A 41 2.54 -19.05 -2.69
C VAL A 41 2.91 -20.32 -3.47
N PRO A 42 2.38 -20.52 -4.70
CA PRO A 42 2.78 -21.61 -5.58
C PRO A 42 4.29 -21.66 -5.84
N ASP A 43 4.86 -22.85 -6.01
CA ASP A 43 6.30 -23.07 -6.24
C ASP A 43 7.23 -22.33 -5.25
N SER A 44 6.76 -22.10 -4.03
CA SER A 44 7.56 -21.42 -3.03
C SER A 44 8.49 -22.37 -2.29
N HIS A 45 9.70 -21.90 -2.02
CA HIS A 45 10.69 -22.61 -1.23
C HIS A 45 11.53 -21.63 -0.42
N LEU A 46 11.79 -21.97 0.84
CA LEU A 46 12.62 -21.14 1.71
C LEU A 46 13.76 -22.00 2.23
N GLU A 47 14.96 -21.72 1.76
CA GLU A 47 16.19 -22.33 2.26
C GLU A 47 16.61 -21.70 3.60
N PHE A 48 17.81 -22.08 4.06
CA PHE A 48 18.43 -21.43 5.19
C PHE A 48 18.71 -19.96 4.85
N MET A 49 18.32 -19.03 5.73
CA MET A 49 18.49 -17.59 5.50
C MET A 49 18.97 -16.86 6.75
N GLU A 50 19.55 -15.68 6.55
CA GLU A 50 19.83 -14.75 7.63
C GLU A 50 18.81 -13.59 7.68
N VAL A 51 18.37 -13.20 8.87
CA VAL A 51 17.53 -11.99 9.06
C VAL A 51 18.23 -11.03 10.00
N TRP A 52 18.47 -9.80 9.55
CA TRP A 52 19.18 -8.78 10.33
C TRP A 52 18.27 -7.60 10.61
N VAL A 53 18.10 -7.27 11.89
CA VAL A 53 17.38 -6.08 12.35
C VAL A 53 18.37 -4.95 12.59
N GLN A 54 18.12 -3.78 12.01
CA GLN A 54 19.02 -2.63 12.02
C GLN A 54 18.26 -1.31 12.10
N ASP A 55 18.91 -0.21 12.48
CA ASP A 55 18.31 1.13 12.36
C ASP A 55 18.01 1.53 10.91
N ARG A 56 18.81 1.00 9.96
CA ARG A 56 18.60 1.15 8.52
C ARG A 56 18.98 -0.14 7.80
N PRO A 57 18.10 -0.72 6.98
CA PRO A 57 18.38 -1.95 6.27
C PRO A 57 19.45 -1.71 5.20
N THR A 58 20.70 -2.06 5.52
CA THR A 58 21.85 -1.79 4.64
C THR A 58 22.85 -2.94 4.65
N LEU A 59 23.30 -3.34 3.46
CA LEU A 59 24.39 -4.30 3.32
C LEU A 59 25.72 -3.66 3.74
N TYR A 60 26.40 -4.29 4.69
CA TYR A 60 27.72 -3.86 5.15
C TYR A 60 28.75 -4.00 4.02
N GLY A 61 29.47 -2.91 3.73
CA GLY A 61 30.45 -2.87 2.63
C GLY A 61 29.91 -2.27 1.32
N PHE A 62 28.58 -2.15 1.17
CA PHE A 62 27.93 -1.55 0.00
C PHE A 62 26.87 -0.50 0.37
N PRO A 63 27.24 0.59 1.07
CA PRO A 63 26.28 1.58 1.59
C PRO A 63 25.51 2.36 0.50
N ARG A 64 25.86 2.21 -0.78
CA ARG A 64 25.18 2.86 -1.91
C ARG A 64 23.99 2.07 -2.46
N MET A 65 23.77 0.83 -2.02
CA MET A 65 22.58 0.03 -2.38
C MET A 65 21.41 0.22 -1.41
N ALA A 66 21.56 1.09 -0.41
CA ALA A 66 20.49 1.42 0.51
C ALA A 66 19.51 2.38 -0.17
N SER A 67 18.28 1.92 -0.40
CA SER A 67 17.14 2.85 -0.48
C SER A 67 17.04 3.53 0.88
N THR A 68 17.21 4.86 0.95
CA THR A 68 17.13 5.61 2.22
C THR A 68 15.78 5.48 2.92
N ASP A 69 14.77 4.99 2.19
CA ASP A 69 13.37 4.97 2.60
C ASP A 69 12.80 3.54 2.68
N ALA A 70 13.63 2.49 2.55
CA ALA A 70 13.16 1.11 2.64
C ALA A 70 13.07 0.65 4.10
N GLU A 71 11.94 0.05 4.48
CA GLU A 71 11.77 -0.60 5.79
C GLU A 71 12.27 -2.05 5.82
N GLY A 72 12.39 -2.67 4.64
CA GLY A 72 12.85 -4.04 4.44
C GLY A 72 13.67 -4.14 3.14
N LEU A 73 14.53 -5.15 3.06
CA LEU A 73 15.26 -5.50 1.84
C LEU A 73 15.68 -6.98 1.86
N TRP A 74 15.21 -7.73 0.87
CA TRP A 74 15.77 -9.02 0.49
C TRP A 74 17.04 -8.82 -0.36
N ALA A 75 18.13 -9.45 0.07
CA ALA A 75 19.42 -9.46 -0.62
C ALA A 75 19.75 -10.88 -1.08
N GLU A 76 19.22 -11.26 -2.26
CA GLU A 76 19.38 -12.57 -2.88
C GLU A 76 20.84 -13.07 -2.89
N SER A 77 21.78 -12.22 -3.31
CA SER A 77 23.22 -12.56 -3.35
C SER A 77 23.86 -12.95 -2.00
N HIS A 78 23.18 -12.74 -0.88
CA HIS A 78 23.65 -13.02 0.47
C HIS A 78 22.69 -13.90 1.27
N ASP A 79 21.61 -14.39 0.65
CA ASP A 79 20.54 -15.14 1.31
C ASP A 79 20.05 -14.46 2.60
N ARG A 80 19.85 -13.13 2.52
CA ARG A 80 19.65 -12.29 3.70
C ARG A 80 18.49 -11.31 3.56
N ILE A 81 17.65 -11.28 4.58
CA ILE A 81 16.64 -10.24 4.80
C ILE A 81 17.22 -9.19 5.75
N LEU A 82 17.10 -7.91 5.40
CA LEU A 82 17.45 -6.76 6.23
C LEU A 82 16.17 -6.01 6.59
N ILE A 83 15.94 -5.74 7.87
CA ILE A 83 14.72 -5.07 8.33
C ILE A 83 15.07 -3.89 9.22
N SER A 84 14.37 -2.77 8.99
CA SER A 84 14.38 -1.61 9.87
C SER A 84 13.71 -1.95 11.20
N ARG A 85 14.39 -1.67 12.31
CA ARG A 85 13.81 -1.76 13.66
C ARG A 85 12.56 -0.88 13.79
N ASP A 86 12.58 0.27 13.14
CA ASP A 86 11.52 1.28 13.21
C ASP A 86 10.48 1.09 12.09
N ALA A 87 10.39 -0.10 11.47
CA ALA A 87 9.37 -0.40 10.48
C ALA A 87 7.96 -0.17 11.06
N ASP A 88 7.10 0.55 10.33
CA ASP A 88 5.73 0.86 10.74
C ASP A 88 4.95 -0.41 11.13
N ASN A 89 5.23 -1.52 10.44
CA ASN A 89 4.69 -2.83 10.78
C ASN A 89 5.72 -3.94 10.50
N LEU A 90 6.50 -4.26 11.53
CA LEU A 90 7.57 -5.28 11.46
C LEU A 90 7.10 -6.63 10.91
N GLU A 91 5.93 -7.13 11.33
CA GLU A 91 5.42 -8.44 10.89
C GLU A 91 5.08 -8.44 9.39
N ARG A 92 4.40 -7.39 8.91
CA ARG A 92 4.08 -7.23 7.49
C ARG A 92 5.33 -7.05 6.63
N THR A 93 6.26 -6.21 7.07
CA THR A 93 7.52 -5.96 6.36
C THR A 93 8.34 -7.25 6.27
N LEU A 94 8.43 -8.04 7.35
CA LEU A 94 9.06 -9.36 7.30
C LEU A 94 8.33 -10.32 6.35
N ALA A 95 6.99 -10.34 6.37
CA ALA A 95 6.22 -11.17 5.46
C ALA A 95 6.46 -10.80 3.98
N HIS A 96 6.57 -9.51 3.68
CA HIS A 96 6.91 -9.01 2.33
C HIS A 96 8.26 -9.54 1.86
N GLU A 97 9.32 -9.35 2.66
CA GLU A 97 10.67 -9.80 2.28
C GLU A 97 10.81 -11.32 2.24
N LEU A 98 10.06 -12.04 3.08
CA LEU A 98 10.01 -13.50 3.00
C LEU A 98 9.37 -13.99 1.71
N VAL A 99 8.40 -13.26 1.14
CA VAL A 99 7.81 -13.65 -0.15
C VAL A 99 8.88 -13.53 -1.23
N HIS A 100 9.64 -12.42 -1.29
CA HIS A 100 10.78 -12.30 -2.21
C HIS A 100 11.75 -13.49 -2.09
N ALA A 101 12.13 -13.84 -0.86
CA ALA A 101 13.02 -14.97 -0.60
C ALA A 101 12.40 -16.33 -0.95
N ALA A 102 11.07 -16.43 -1.02
CA ALA A 102 10.35 -17.68 -1.23
C ALA A 102 10.09 -18.00 -2.70
N LEU A 103 10.13 -17.02 -3.60
CA LEU A 103 9.72 -17.19 -5.00
C LEU A 103 10.64 -18.17 -5.72
N GLY A 104 10.07 -19.27 -6.22
CA GLY A 104 10.80 -20.23 -7.02
C GLY A 104 11.00 -19.85 -8.47
N GLU A 105 11.72 -20.72 -9.19
CA GLU A 105 12.15 -20.51 -10.58
C GLU A 105 10.98 -20.17 -11.52
N SER A 106 9.81 -20.78 -11.28
CA SER A 106 8.64 -20.56 -12.12
C SER A 106 8.09 -19.14 -12.07
N TRP A 107 8.49 -18.32 -11.09
CA TRP A 107 8.10 -16.91 -10.97
C TRP A 107 8.99 -15.95 -11.75
N LYS A 108 10.12 -16.40 -12.31
CA LYS A 108 11.13 -15.50 -12.93
C LYS A 108 10.60 -14.64 -14.09
N THR A 109 9.52 -15.06 -14.74
CA THR A 109 8.90 -14.29 -15.82
C THR A 109 7.99 -13.17 -15.30
N LEU A 110 7.72 -13.10 -13.99
CA LEU A 110 6.99 -11.99 -13.39
C LEU A 110 7.86 -10.72 -13.42
N PRO A 111 7.40 -9.59 -13.99
CA PRO A 111 8.17 -8.35 -13.98
C PRO A 111 8.47 -7.89 -12.55
N GLY A 112 9.67 -7.35 -12.28
CA GLY A 112 10.09 -7.00 -10.91
C GLY A 112 9.19 -5.98 -10.20
N SER A 113 8.51 -5.08 -10.91
CA SER A 113 7.48 -4.23 -10.27
C SER A 113 6.26 -5.05 -9.83
N LEU A 114 5.85 -6.07 -10.59
CA LEU A 114 4.74 -6.95 -10.22
C LEU A 114 5.10 -7.92 -9.11
N GLU A 115 6.37 -8.32 -9.01
CA GLU A 115 6.89 -9.05 -7.85
C GLU A 115 6.64 -8.28 -6.54
N GLU A 116 6.89 -6.97 -6.54
CA GLU A 116 6.58 -6.11 -5.39
C GLU A 116 5.09 -6.04 -5.08
N GLY A 117 4.24 -5.99 -6.13
CA GLY A 117 2.79 -6.07 -5.98
C GLY A 117 2.32 -7.40 -5.39
N LEU A 118 2.99 -8.51 -5.75
CA LEU A 118 2.78 -9.84 -5.19
C LEU A 118 3.18 -9.90 -3.71
N CYS A 119 4.35 -9.39 -3.36
CA CYS A 119 4.82 -9.34 -1.98
C CYS A 119 3.89 -8.49 -1.10
N ASP A 120 3.43 -7.33 -1.58
CA ASP A 120 2.44 -6.49 -0.89
C ASP A 120 1.11 -7.23 -0.69
N HIS A 121 0.60 -7.91 -1.73
CA HIS A 121 -0.66 -8.64 -1.66
C HIS A 121 -0.62 -9.82 -0.69
N VAL A 122 0.43 -10.63 -0.76
CA VAL A 122 0.61 -11.79 0.13
C VAL A 122 0.85 -11.33 1.56
N SER A 123 1.70 -10.32 1.78
CA SER A 123 1.95 -9.79 3.13
C SER A 123 0.66 -9.22 3.75
N ALA A 124 -0.12 -8.43 3.02
CA ALA A 124 -1.42 -7.93 3.48
C ALA A 124 -2.40 -9.05 3.84
N THR A 125 -2.39 -10.15 3.09
CA THR A 125 -3.23 -11.33 3.35
C THR A 125 -2.81 -12.07 4.62
N LEU A 126 -1.52 -12.23 4.85
CA LEU A 126 -0.99 -12.98 5.99
C LEU A 126 -0.95 -12.17 7.29
N THR A 127 -0.90 -10.84 7.19
CA THR A 127 -0.77 -9.93 8.34
C THR A 127 -1.92 -8.91 8.35
N PRO A 128 -3.09 -9.26 8.93
CA PRO A 128 -4.29 -8.40 8.87
C PRO A 128 -4.08 -7.03 9.53
N ASN A 129 -3.23 -6.97 10.57
CA ASN A 129 -2.87 -5.72 11.21
C ASN A 129 -2.15 -4.82 10.20
N GLY A 130 -2.70 -3.64 9.91
CA GLY A 130 -2.13 -2.70 8.95
C GLY A 130 -2.28 -3.10 7.47
N ALA A 131 -3.04 -4.16 7.16
CA ALA A 131 -3.36 -4.54 5.78
C ALA A 131 -4.17 -3.45 5.08
N ALA A 132 -5.28 -3.00 5.69
CA ALA A 132 -6.11 -1.93 5.13
C ALA A 132 -5.32 -0.64 4.86
N ARG A 133 -4.37 -0.28 5.74
CA ARG A 133 -3.51 0.89 5.54
C ARG A 133 -2.59 0.72 4.34
N LEU A 134 -1.98 -0.45 4.17
CA LEU A 134 -1.17 -0.76 2.98
C LEU A 134 -2.04 -0.70 1.71
N ARG A 135 -3.19 -1.36 1.70
CA ARG A 135 -4.13 -1.36 0.57
C ARG A 135 -4.55 0.06 0.20
N ALA A 136 -5.00 0.85 1.16
CA ALA A 136 -5.35 2.26 0.95
C ALA A 136 -4.18 3.08 0.37
N GLY A 137 -2.96 2.86 0.86
CA GLY A 137 -1.75 3.48 0.34
C GLY A 137 -1.43 3.08 -1.10
N ARG A 138 -1.58 1.79 -1.45
CA ARG A 138 -1.34 1.28 -2.81
C ARG A 138 -2.43 1.70 -3.80
N LEU A 139 -3.70 1.58 -3.43
CA LEU A 139 -4.82 2.00 -4.28
C LEU A 139 -4.81 3.50 -4.53
N SER A 140 -4.53 4.32 -3.51
CA SER A 140 -4.36 5.77 -3.70
C SER A 140 -3.16 6.07 -4.59
N SER A 141 -2.03 5.38 -4.42
CA SER A 141 -0.85 5.54 -5.28
C SER A 141 -1.14 5.16 -6.74
N ALA A 142 -1.90 4.09 -6.98
CA ALA A 142 -2.35 3.67 -8.31
C ALA A 142 -3.25 4.75 -8.96
N ALA A 143 -4.24 5.26 -8.21
CA ALA A 143 -5.12 6.32 -8.67
C ALA A 143 -4.34 7.61 -8.99
N LEU A 144 -3.39 8.00 -8.13
CA LEU A 144 -2.52 9.16 -8.33
C LEU A 144 -1.66 9.01 -9.59
N ALA A 145 -1.08 7.84 -9.84
CA ALA A 145 -0.35 7.54 -11.07
C ALA A 145 -1.26 7.61 -12.33
N CYS A 146 -2.57 7.41 -12.16
CA CYS A 146 -3.58 7.48 -13.21
C CYS A 146 -4.37 8.80 -13.25
N GLY A 147 -3.80 9.88 -12.72
CA GLY A 147 -4.37 11.24 -12.82
C GLY A 147 -5.19 11.70 -11.62
N GLY A 148 -5.13 10.97 -10.50
CA GLY A 148 -5.67 11.38 -9.20
C GLY A 148 -6.80 10.51 -8.68
N LEU A 149 -7.06 10.60 -7.38
CA LEU A 149 -8.22 10.01 -6.72
C LEU A 149 -9.29 11.08 -6.53
N ARG A 150 -10.50 10.80 -7.01
CA ARG A 150 -11.63 11.73 -6.95
C ARG A 150 -12.57 11.31 -5.84
N MET A 151 -12.99 12.24 -5.00
CA MET A 151 -13.93 12.00 -3.92
C MET A 151 -14.98 13.10 -3.88
N GLN A 152 -16.10 12.82 -3.24
CA GLN A 152 -17.13 13.81 -2.95
C GLN A 152 -17.50 13.75 -1.47
N LEU A 153 -17.50 14.92 -0.85
CA LEU A 153 -17.97 15.12 0.52
C LEU A 153 -19.33 15.78 0.43
N ASP A 154 -20.36 15.10 0.93
CA ASP A 154 -21.73 15.60 1.01
C ASP A 154 -22.05 15.92 2.47
N ILE A 155 -22.37 17.17 2.78
CA ILE A 155 -22.71 17.67 4.12
C ILE A 155 -24.21 17.95 4.17
N THR A 156 -24.89 17.28 5.10
CA THR A 156 -26.32 17.39 5.36
C THR A 156 -26.56 17.75 6.83
N PRO A 157 -27.11 18.94 7.12
CA PRO A 157 -27.46 19.31 8.49
C PRO A 157 -28.67 18.52 9.01
N ARG A 158 -28.56 17.95 10.23
CA ARG A 158 -29.58 17.08 10.85
C ARG A 158 -30.81 17.83 11.35
N SER A 159 -30.66 19.09 11.74
CA SER A 159 -31.78 19.92 12.18
C SER A 159 -31.80 21.26 11.44
N GLN A 160 -33.00 21.70 11.06
CA GLN A 160 -33.28 23.09 10.78
C GLN A 160 -33.47 23.81 12.12
N ALA A 161 -32.38 24.07 12.84
CA ALA A 161 -32.46 24.94 14.01
C ALA A 161 -32.91 26.34 13.54
N ASP A 162 -33.80 26.96 14.32
CA ASP A 162 -34.57 28.17 13.99
C ASP A 162 -33.75 29.24 13.24
N GLY A 163 -34.05 29.43 11.95
CA GLY A 163 -33.70 30.64 11.20
C GLY A 163 -32.49 30.57 10.27
N LEU A 164 -31.65 29.53 10.34
CA LEU A 164 -30.55 29.34 9.40
C LEU A 164 -30.97 28.39 8.27
N LEU A 165 -30.99 28.90 7.03
CA LEU A 165 -31.14 28.08 5.83
C LEU A 165 -29.89 27.23 5.66
N HIS A 166 -29.87 26.10 6.35
CA HIS A 166 -28.84 25.08 6.24
C HIS A 166 -29.06 24.28 4.95
N VAL A 167 -28.48 24.78 3.86
CA VAL A 167 -28.57 24.15 2.53
C VAL A 167 -27.59 22.99 2.48
N PRO A 168 -28.00 21.79 2.01
CA PRO A 168 -27.06 20.71 1.72
C PRO A 168 -25.90 21.21 0.88
N TRP A 169 -24.69 20.82 1.25
CA TRP A 169 -23.47 21.28 0.61
C TRP A 169 -22.66 20.09 0.11
N SER A 170 -22.03 20.25 -1.06
CA SER A 170 -21.18 19.21 -1.64
C SER A 170 -19.86 19.79 -2.11
N ALA A 171 -18.75 19.17 -1.72
CA ALA A 171 -17.43 19.41 -2.30
C ALA A 171 -16.97 18.23 -3.13
N ARG A 172 -16.35 18.53 -4.27
CA ARG A 172 -15.57 17.56 -5.04
C ARG A 172 -14.09 17.75 -4.72
N ILE A 173 -13.49 16.69 -4.22
CA ILE A 173 -12.10 16.66 -3.76
C ILE A 173 -11.31 15.83 -4.75
N VAL A 174 -10.14 16.34 -5.16
CA VAL A 174 -9.23 15.62 -6.04
C VAL A 174 -7.87 15.54 -5.37
N LEU A 175 -7.49 14.33 -4.95
CA LEU A 175 -6.12 14.06 -4.56
C LEU A 175 -5.31 13.86 -5.84
N SER A 176 -4.26 14.66 -6.02
CA SER A 176 -3.39 14.59 -7.19
C SER A 176 -1.92 14.76 -6.78
N SER A 177 -1.02 14.18 -7.56
CA SER A 177 0.42 14.39 -7.42
C SER A 177 0.90 15.37 -8.49
N GLU A 178 1.93 16.15 -8.17
CA GLU A 178 2.66 17.01 -9.11
C GLU A 178 3.61 16.15 -9.99
N GLY A 179 3.07 15.18 -10.73
CA GLY A 179 3.85 14.25 -11.57
C GLY A 179 3.62 14.47 -13.07
N PRO A 180 4.61 14.18 -13.94
CA PRO A 180 4.47 14.33 -15.38
C PRO A 180 3.37 13.39 -15.92
N LYS A 181 2.41 13.99 -16.62
CA LYS A 181 1.24 13.34 -17.24
C LYS A 181 1.56 12.79 -18.62
N ALA A 182 2.68 12.10 -18.79
CA ALA A 182 3.00 11.51 -20.09
C ALA A 182 1.94 10.47 -20.43
N SER A 183 1.47 10.50 -21.68
CA SER A 183 0.56 9.49 -22.21
C SER A 183 1.21 8.11 -22.05
N GLU A 184 0.51 7.16 -21.43
CA GLU A 184 0.97 5.78 -21.17
C GLU A 184 2.02 5.56 -20.06
N ALA A 185 2.34 6.55 -19.23
CA ALA A 185 3.28 6.36 -18.11
C ALA A 185 2.87 5.22 -17.14
N HIS A 186 1.58 4.93 -17.01
CA HIS A 186 1.08 3.82 -16.21
C HIS A 186 1.44 2.43 -16.77
N LEU A 187 1.69 2.31 -18.08
CA LEU A 187 2.11 1.06 -18.70
C LEU A 187 3.60 0.75 -18.49
N GLU A 188 4.40 1.73 -18.05
CA GLU A 188 5.82 1.50 -17.76
C GLU A 188 6.01 0.54 -16.57
N VAL A 189 4.99 0.32 -15.74
CA VAL A 189 4.98 -0.68 -14.65
C VAL A 189 5.39 -2.09 -15.13
N PHE A 190 5.14 -2.43 -16.39
CA PHE A 190 5.51 -3.74 -16.96
C PHE A 190 6.99 -3.84 -17.35
N SER A 191 7.69 -2.70 -17.47
CA SER A 191 9.08 -2.62 -17.95
C SER A 191 10.06 -2.13 -16.90
N VAL A 192 9.56 -1.53 -15.82
CA VAL A 192 10.38 -0.95 -14.75
C VAL A 192 10.62 -2.01 -13.68
N GLU A 193 11.85 -2.12 -13.22
CA GLU A 193 12.24 -2.93 -12.06
C GLU A 193 12.22 -2.08 -10.79
N ALA A 194 11.03 -1.65 -10.35
CA ALA A 194 10.88 -0.70 -9.25
C ALA A 194 11.38 -1.27 -7.90
N GLY A 195 11.44 -2.60 -7.78
CA GLY A 195 11.92 -3.29 -6.59
C GLY A 195 13.43 -3.42 -6.47
N LEU A 196 14.19 -3.19 -7.55
CA LEU A 196 15.64 -3.19 -7.43
C LEU A 196 16.12 -1.95 -6.67
N SER A 197 16.94 -2.19 -5.65
CA SER A 197 17.66 -1.19 -4.87
C SER A 197 18.62 -0.33 -5.70
N SER A 198 18.85 -0.68 -6.98
CA SER A 198 19.63 0.06 -7.97
C SER A 198 18.82 1.06 -8.79
N SER A 199 17.48 1.07 -8.70
CA SER A 199 16.64 1.96 -9.51
C SER A 199 16.78 3.43 -9.07
N THR A 200 17.18 4.31 -9.99
CA THR A 200 17.37 5.76 -9.72
C THR A 200 16.05 6.54 -9.78
N LEU A 201 14.92 5.89 -9.50
CA LEU A 201 13.60 6.49 -9.65
C LEU A 201 13.33 7.50 -8.52
N PRO A 202 12.71 8.66 -8.82
CA PRO A 202 12.20 9.54 -7.78
C PRO A 202 11.19 8.81 -6.90
N SER A 203 11.19 9.08 -5.58
CA SER A 203 10.33 8.41 -4.60
C SER A 203 8.83 8.49 -4.91
N GLY A 204 8.37 9.57 -5.56
CA GLY A 204 7.00 9.70 -6.05
C GLY A 204 6.66 8.72 -7.19
N ALA A 205 7.57 8.53 -8.15
CA ALA A 205 7.37 7.59 -9.26
C ALA A 205 7.39 6.14 -8.77
N LYS A 206 8.30 5.80 -7.85
CA LYS A 206 8.40 4.47 -7.25
C LYS A 206 7.10 4.07 -6.53
N ARG A 207 6.52 4.98 -5.73
CA ARG A 207 5.21 4.75 -5.09
C ARG A 207 4.08 4.53 -6.11
N GLY A 208 4.09 5.27 -7.21
CA GLY A 208 3.13 5.08 -8.31
C GLY A 208 3.20 3.67 -8.90
N TYR A 209 4.40 3.19 -9.24
CA TYR A 209 4.57 1.84 -9.78
C TYR A 209 4.19 0.74 -8.78
N TYR A 210 4.52 0.89 -7.50
CA TYR A 210 4.07 -0.04 -6.46
C TYR A 210 2.54 -0.06 -6.33
N GLY A 211 1.87 1.10 -6.45
CA GLY A 211 0.41 1.15 -6.50
C GLY A 211 -0.17 0.42 -7.71
N LEU A 212 0.39 0.68 -8.90
CA LEU A 212 -0.05 0.07 -10.15
C LEU A 212 0.17 -1.44 -10.16
N SER A 213 1.32 -1.90 -9.64
CA SER A 213 1.63 -3.33 -9.57
C SER A 213 0.72 -4.05 -8.59
N TYR A 214 0.52 -3.49 -7.40
CA TYR A 214 -0.45 -3.98 -6.43
C TYR A 214 -1.84 -4.10 -7.07
N LEU A 215 -2.32 -3.07 -7.77
CA LEU A 215 -3.64 -3.10 -8.41
C LEU A 215 -3.79 -4.23 -9.43
N ILE A 216 -2.77 -4.49 -10.25
CA ILE A 216 -2.82 -5.59 -11.24
C ILE A 216 -2.90 -6.93 -10.52
N VAL A 217 -2.01 -7.15 -9.55
CA VAL A 217 -1.95 -8.40 -8.78
C VAL A 217 -3.25 -8.63 -8.02
N ASP A 218 -3.69 -7.64 -7.23
CA ASP A 218 -4.91 -7.72 -6.42
C ASP A 218 -6.12 -8.11 -7.28
N ARG A 219 -6.25 -7.51 -8.47
CA ARG A 219 -7.36 -7.82 -9.40
C ARG A 219 -7.24 -9.21 -10.03
N ILE A 220 -6.05 -9.68 -10.38
CA ILE A 220 -5.86 -11.03 -10.92
C ILE A 220 -6.20 -12.05 -9.83
N VAL A 221 -5.68 -11.86 -8.61
CA VAL A 221 -5.88 -12.77 -7.49
C VAL A 221 -7.34 -12.78 -7.02
N GLU A 222 -8.00 -11.63 -6.93
CA GLU A 222 -9.43 -11.56 -6.58
C GLU A 222 -10.30 -12.35 -7.57
N ARG A 223 -9.97 -12.31 -8.86
CA ARG A 223 -10.77 -12.94 -9.92
C ARG A 223 -10.49 -14.43 -10.06
N PHE A 224 -9.23 -14.84 -9.93
CA PHE A 224 -8.77 -16.16 -10.36
C PHE A 224 -7.87 -16.88 -9.36
N GLY A 225 -7.57 -16.28 -8.21
CA GLY A 225 -6.63 -16.82 -7.23
C GLY A 225 -5.18 -16.54 -7.59
N LEU A 226 -4.28 -16.85 -6.65
CA LEU A 226 -2.85 -16.63 -6.82
C LEU A 226 -2.23 -17.62 -7.82
N GLU A 227 -2.79 -18.82 -7.89
CA GLU A 227 -2.44 -19.86 -8.85
C GLU A 227 -2.59 -19.37 -10.30
N ALA A 228 -3.59 -18.55 -10.60
CA ALA A 228 -3.75 -18.03 -11.96
C ALA A 228 -2.66 -17.04 -12.37
N LEU A 229 -2.12 -16.25 -11.42
CA LEU A 229 -0.97 -15.40 -11.70
C LEU A 229 0.30 -16.24 -11.91
N HIS A 230 0.45 -17.32 -11.13
CA HIS A 230 1.53 -18.29 -11.30
C HIS A 230 1.45 -18.99 -12.66
N ASP A 231 0.26 -19.45 -13.06
CA ASP A 231 0.03 -20.09 -14.36
C ASP A 231 0.42 -19.18 -15.54
N LEU A 232 0.21 -17.86 -15.42
CA LEU A 232 0.68 -16.90 -16.42
C LEU A 232 2.20 -16.85 -16.50
N CYS A 233 2.90 -16.98 -15.37
CA CYS A 233 4.37 -17.04 -15.34
C CYS A 233 4.89 -18.29 -16.05
N VAL A 234 4.30 -19.45 -15.72
CA VAL A 234 4.63 -20.75 -16.32
C VAL A 234 4.37 -20.73 -17.82
N ALA A 235 3.19 -20.29 -18.26
CA ALA A 235 2.84 -20.21 -19.67
C ALA A 235 3.78 -19.27 -20.45
N ALA A 236 4.17 -18.14 -19.85
CA ALA A 236 5.13 -17.23 -20.49
C ALA A 236 6.51 -17.88 -20.67
N ALA A 237 6.98 -18.64 -19.67
CA ALA A 237 8.23 -19.37 -19.75
C ALA A 237 8.19 -20.51 -20.78
N GLU A 238 7.08 -21.27 -20.85
CA GLU A 238 6.87 -22.33 -21.84
C GLU A 238 6.87 -21.80 -23.28
N ASP A 239 6.33 -20.60 -23.50
CA ASP A 239 6.35 -19.90 -24.78
C ASP A 239 7.69 -19.18 -25.07
N GLY A 240 8.65 -19.24 -24.15
CA GLY A 240 10.00 -18.70 -24.31
C GLY A 240 10.10 -17.18 -24.13
N PHE A 241 9.17 -16.57 -23.39
CA PHE A 241 9.25 -15.16 -23.03
C PHE A 241 10.11 -14.95 -21.77
N ASP A 242 10.91 -13.88 -21.77
CA ASP A 242 11.65 -13.45 -20.58
C ASP A 242 10.72 -12.88 -19.50
N HIS A 243 9.59 -12.29 -19.91
CA HIS A 243 8.57 -11.77 -19.02
C HIS A 243 7.16 -12.07 -19.54
N ILE A 244 6.17 -12.14 -18.64
CA ILE A 244 4.76 -12.27 -19.01
C ILE A 244 4.38 -11.11 -19.95
N PRO A 245 3.83 -11.38 -21.15
CA PRO A 245 3.37 -10.34 -22.05
C PRO A 245 2.35 -9.41 -21.36
N SER A 246 2.56 -8.09 -21.45
CA SER A 246 1.69 -7.12 -20.77
C SER A 246 0.22 -7.24 -21.19
N SER A 247 -0.06 -7.67 -22.43
CA SER A 247 -1.41 -7.95 -22.90
C SER A 247 -2.10 -9.08 -22.14
N TRP A 248 -1.36 -10.08 -21.67
CA TRP A 248 -1.92 -11.17 -20.85
C TRP A 248 -2.28 -10.67 -19.46
N LEU A 249 -1.40 -9.89 -18.83
CA LEU A 249 -1.63 -9.26 -17.52
C LEU A 249 -2.82 -8.29 -17.56
N LEU A 250 -2.89 -7.44 -18.58
CA LEU A 250 -4.02 -6.54 -18.81
C LEU A 250 -5.34 -7.31 -18.94
N LEU A 251 -5.36 -8.37 -19.76
CA LEU A 251 -6.54 -9.21 -19.93
C LEU A 251 -6.97 -9.88 -18.61
N ALA A 252 -6.01 -10.46 -17.87
CA ALA A 252 -6.26 -11.11 -16.59
C ALA A 252 -6.73 -10.13 -15.50
N ALA A 253 -6.26 -8.88 -15.52
CA ALA A 253 -6.69 -7.83 -14.59
C ALA A 253 -7.98 -7.09 -15.03
N GLU A 254 -8.51 -7.38 -16.22
CA GLU A 254 -9.62 -6.60 -16.83
C GLU A 254 -9.27 -5.12 -17.03
N LEU A 255 -8.03 -4.87 -17.42
CA LEU A 255 -7.50 -3.55 -17.70
C LEU A 255 -7.21 -3.45 -19.21
N ASP A 256 -7.24 -2.23 -19.72
CA ASP A 256 -6.83 -1.91 -21.09
C ASP A 256 -5.67 -0.91 -21.07
N ARG A 257 -5.33 -0.36 -22.23
CA ARG A 257 -4.25 0.65 -22.32
C ARG A 257 -4.68 2.03 -21.83
N GLU A 258 -5.96 2.26 -21.61
CA GLU A 258 -6.51 3.57 -21.28
C GLU A 258 -6.31 3.88 -19.79
N GLN A 259 -5.61 4.98 -19.50
CA GLN A 259 -5.33 5.42 -18.12
C GLN A 259 -6.61 5.58 -17.28
N ALA A 260 -7.72 5.97 -17.90
CA ALA A 260 -9.01 6.14 -17.23
C ALA A 260 -9.55 4.81 -16.67
N THR A 261 -9.32 3.69 -17.35
CA THR A 261 -9.75 2.35 -16.90
C THR A 261 -9.00 1.95 -15.64
N TRP A 262 -7.69 2.22 -15.58
CA TRP A 262 -6.86 1.97 -14.40
C TRP A 262 -7.24 2.82 -13.20
N ARG A 263 -7.47 4.14 -13.41
CA ARG A 263 -7.94 5.02 -12.33
C ARG A 263 -9.27 4.52 -11.76
N LYS A 264 -10.22 4.20 -12.64
CA LYS A 264 -11.52 3.67 -12.25
C LYS A 264 -11.35 2.36 -11.47
N ALA A 265 -10.53 1.44 -11.95
CA ALA A 265 -10.29 0.17 -11.26
C ALA A 265 -9.71 0.38 -9.84
N ALA A 266 -8.72 1.28 -9.69
CA ALA A 266 -8.19 1.65 -8.38
C ALA A 266 -9.27 2.23 -7.45
N ALA A 267 -10.12 3.13 -7.97
CA ALA A 267 -11.21 3.73 -7.22
C ALA A 267 -12.30 2.72 -6.81
N CYS A 268 -12.64 1.76 -7.69
CA CYS A 268 -13.60 0.70 -7.39
C CYS A 268 -13.09 -0.32 -6.37
N ALA A 269 -11.78 -0.45 -6.20
CA ALA A 269 -11.17 -1.42 -5.27
C ALA A 269 -11.10 -0.91 -3.82
N PHE A 270 -11.45 0.35 -3.56
CA PHE A 270 -11.61 0.84 -2.19
C PHE A 270 -12.89 0.26 -1.57
N ASP A 271 -12.77 -0.24 -0.34
CA ASP A 271 -13.89 -0.46 0.57
C ASP A 271 -13.90 0.61 1.68
N GLU A 272 -14.89 0.53 2.58
CA GLU A 272 -15.05 1.49 3.69
C GLU A 272 -13.79 1.59 4.55
N VAL A 273 -13.15 0.45 4.86
CA VAL A 273 -11.96 0.40 5.73
C VAL A 273 -10.78 1.14 5.10
N GLU A 274 -10.54 0.96 3.81
CA GLU A 274 -9.49 1.68 3.08
C GLU A 274 -9.77 3.18 2.99
N VAL A 275 -11.04 3.60 2.91
CA VAL A 275 -11.39 5.04 2.96
C VAL A 275 -11.09 5.63 4.34
N VAL A 276 -11.35 4.90 5.42
CA VAL A 276 -10.96 5.33 6.78
C VAL A 276 -9.45 5.47 6.92
N GLU A 277 -8.68 4.52 6.41
CA GLU A 277 -7.22 4.61 6.41
C GLU A 277 -6.71 5.79 5.56
N LEU A 278 -7.40 6.13 4.47
CA LEU A 278 -7.11 7.34 3.69
C LEU A 278 -7.33 8.62 4.51
N LEU A 279 -8.38 8.66 5.35
CA LEU A 279 -8.62 9.77 6.27
C LEU A 279 -7.52 9.88 7.35
N HIS A 280 -7.02 8.77 7.86
CA HIS A 280 -5.87 8.79 8.79
C HIS A 280 -4.59 9.29 8.12
N MET A 281 -4.34 8.90 6.87
CA MET A 281 -3.14 9.28 6.13
C MET A 281 -3.16 10.76 5.71
N PHE A 282 -4.33 11.28 5.33
CA PHE A 282 -4.47 12.63 4.77
C PHE A 282 -5.72 13.35 5.32
N PRO A 283 -5.83 13.61 6.63
CA PRO A 283 -7.06 14.16 7.22
C PRO A 283 -7.38 15.58 6.70
N ASP A 284 -6.35 16.35 6.34
CA ASP A 284 -6.47 17.77 6.00
C ASP A 284 -7.49 18.06 4.90
N PHE A 285 -7.62 17.20 3.87
CA PHE A 285 -8.54 17.49 2.76
C PHE A 285 -10.02 17.47 3.19
N VAL A 286 -10.38 16.65 4.19
CA VAL A 286 -11.73 16.64 4.76
C VAL A 286 -11.87 17.72 5.81
N VAL A 287 -10.87 17.87 6.68
CA VAL A 287 -10.86 18.86 7.75
C VAL A 287 -11.02 20.26 7.17
N ASP A 288 -10.24 20.62 6.14
CA ASP A 288 -10.31 21.94 5.50
C ASP A 288 -11.68 22.19 4.84
N ALA A 289 -12.31 21.15 4.27
CA ALA A 289 -13.64 21.25 3.67
C ALA A 289 -14.74 21.45 4.73
N LEU A 290 -14.67 20.72 5.85
CA LEU A 290 -15.59 20.86 6.98
C LEU A 290 -15.42 22.21 7.69
N VAL A 291 -14.19 22.64 7.91
CA VAL A 291 -13.88 23.95 8.49
C VAL A 291 -14.39 25.06 7.58
N GLY A 292 -14.15 24.98 6.27
CA GLY A 292 -14.68 25.94 5.31
C GLY A 292 -16.20 26.05 5.39
N TYR A 293 -16.90 24.92 5.42
CA TYR A 293 -18.36 24.89 5.58
C TYR A 293 -18.81 25.52 6.91
N LEU A 294 -18.16 25.18 8.03
CA LEU A 294 -18.50 25.71 9.35
C LEU A 294 -18.26 27.21 9.47
N MET A 295 -17.16 27.73 8.92
CA MET A 295 -16.83 29.15 8.93
C MET A 295 -17.81 30.00 8.12
N ASP A 296 -18.49 29.38 7.14
CA ASP A 296 -19.53 30.03 6.34
C ASP A 296 -20.90 30.04 7.04
N LEU A 297 -21.04 29.35 8.20
CA LEU A 297 -22.26 29.39 9.00
C LEU A 297 -22.32 30.68 9.83
N ASP A 298 -23.48 31.32 9.83
CA ASP A 298 -23.77 32.49 10.69
C ASP A 298 -24.15 32.02 12.10
N THR A 299 -23.19 31.43 12.82
CA THR A 299 -23.33 30.94 14.20
C THR A 299 -22.07 31.16 15.03
N ASP A 300 -22.25 31.52 16.30
CA ASP A 300 -21.17 31.65 17.28
C ASP A 300 -20.82 30.30 17.96
N ASP A 301 -21.67 29.28 17.82
CA ASP A 301 -21.50 27.94 18.42
C ASP A 301 -21.20 26.89 17.34
N LEU A 302 -19.94 26.90 16.89
CA LEU A 302 -19.44 26.03 15.83
C LEU A 302 -19.32 24.57 16.28
N GLU A 303 -19.08 24.33 17.57
CA GLU A 303 -19.03 22.97 18.13
C GLU A 303 -20.42 22.34 18.08
N ALA A 304 -21.46 23.01 18.58
CA ALA A 304 -22.82 22.52 18.46
C ALA A 304 -23.26 22.38 17.00
N ALA A 305 -22.82 23.28 16.12
CA ALA A 305 -23.10 23.19 14.69
C ALA A 305 -22.51 21.91 14.08
N PHE A 306 -21.27 21.55 14.41
CA PHE A 306 -20.62 20.33 13.93
C PHE A 306 -21.38 19.06 14.39
N GLU A 307 -21.83 19.01 15.64
CA GLU A 307 -22.61 17.89 16.18
C GLU A 307 -23.96 17.68 15.47
N GLN A 308 -24.43 18.70 14.74
CA GLN A 308 -25.65 18.65 13.94
C GLN A 308 -25.38 18.35 12.46
N LEU A 309 -24.17 17.91 12.08
CA LEU A 309 -23.86 17.55 10.70
C LEU A 309 -23.87 16.03 10.51
N ASP A 310 -24.40 15.60 9.37
CA ASP A 310 -24.02 14.35 8.71
C ASP A 310 -23.09 14.72 7.55
N ALA A 311 -21.88 14.20 7.54
CA ALA A 311 -20.96 14.38 6.43
C ALA A 311 -20.53 13.02 5.89
N ASP A 312 -20.89 12.74 4.64
CA ASP A 312 -20.60 11.48 3.96
C ASP A 312 -19.53 11.71 2.89
N LEU A 313 -18.39 11.03 3.01
CA LEU A 313 -17.32 11.03 2.02
C LEU A 313 -17.45 9.79 1.14
N ARG A 314 -17.50 9.96 -0.17
CA ARG A 314 -17.55 8.87 -1.16
C ARG A 314 -16.40 8.94 -2.15
N VAL A 315 -15.88 7.78 -2.55
CA VAL A 315 -14.93 7.66 -3.66
C VAL A 315 -15.70 7.73 -4.98
N ILE A 316 -15.40 8.72 -5.82
CA ILE A 316 -16.02 8.87 -7.15
C ILE A 316 -15.45 7.78 -8.07
N GLU A 317 -16.31 7.19 -8.92
CA GLU A 317 -16.03 6.00 -9.75
C GLU A 317 -16.05 4.67 -8.97
N GLY A 318 -15.97 4.70 -7.63
CA GLY A 318 -16.11 3.52 -6.75
C GLY A 318 -17.45 3.42 -6.03
N THR A 319 -17.54 2.47 -5.09
CA THR A 319 -18.74 2.22 -4.26
C THR A 319 -18.55 2.54 -2.78
N ALA A 320 -17.30 2.70 -2.32
CA ALA A 320 -17.03 3.00 -0.92
C ALA A 320 -17.49 4.40 -0.52
N SER A 321 -18.12 4.47 0.65
CA SER A 321 -18.51 5.70 1.32
C SER A 321 -18.43 5.53 2.83
N VAL A 322 -18.01 6.58 3.54
CA VAL A 322 -17.96 6.60 5.00
C VAL A 322 -18.56 7.89 5.53
N ARG A 323 -19.19 7.81 6.70
CA ARG A 323 -19.66 9.00 7.41
C ARG A 323 -18.53 9.59 8.24
N VAL A 324 -17.92 10.69 7.77
CA VAL A 324 -16.71 11.25 8.39
C VAL A 324 -16.96 11.80 9.80
N THR A 325 -18.19 12.18 10.11
CA THR A 325 -18.59 12.65 11.45
C THR A 325 -18.63 11.54 12.50
N ASP A 326 -18.59 10.26 12.10
CA ASP A 326 -18.57 9.14 13.04
C ASP A 326 -17.17 8.90 13.63
N TYR A 327 -16.15 9.60 13.14
CA TYR A 327 -14.76 9.41 13.56
C TYR A 327 -14.26 10.55 14.45
N GLY A 328 -13.98 10.24 15.72
CA GLY A 328 -13.55 11.21 16.73
C GLY A 328 -12.30 12.01 16.35
N PHE A 329 -11.34 11.41 15.64
CA PHE A 329 -10.12 12.11 15.22
C PHE A 329 -10.40 13.22 14.19
N ILE A 330 -11.44 13.08 13.35
CA ILE A 330 -11.86 14.13 12.43
C ILE A 330 -12.47 15.30 13.21
N ARG A 331 -13.33 15.01 14.19
CA ARG A 331 -13.90 16.02 15.08
C ARG A 331 -12.81 16.80 15.80
N GLU A 332 -11.87 16.10 16.44
CA GLU A 332 -10.75 16.72 17.15
C GLU A 332 -9.92 17.62 16.22
N ALA A 333 -9.62 17.15 15.01
CA ALA A 333 -8.86 17.94 14.03
C ALA A 333 -9.62 19.19 13.54
N VAL A 334 -10.94 19.09 13.33
CA VAL A 334 -11.79 20.22 12.94
C VAL A 334 -11.84 21.26 14.06
N LEU A 335 -12.14 20.84 15.30
CA LEU A 335 -12.23 21.75 16.46
C LEU A 335 -10.90 22.47 16.72
N ALA A 336 -9.79 21.71 16.71
CA ALA A 336 -8.46 22.28 16.86
C ALA A 336 -8.14 23.34 15.78
N ARG A 337 -8.63 23.15 14.54
CA ARG A 337 -8.40 24.09 13.43
C ARG A 337 -9.21 25.37 13.56
N ILE A 338 -10.40 25.31 14.18
CA ILE A 338 -11.25 26.50 14.45
C ILE A 338 -10.93 27.18 15.79
N GLY A 339 -10.04 26.59 16.59
CA GLY A 339 -9.57 27.18 17.86
C GLY A 339 -10.43 26.85 19.07
N LEU A 340 -11.16 25.72 19.05
CA LEU A 340 -11.93 25.15 20.15
C LEU A 340 -11.29 23.85 20.64
#